data_AF-A0A6L3V6R7-F1
#
_entry.id   AF-A0A6L3V6R7-F1
#
_cell.length_a   1.000
_cell.length_b   1.000
_cell.length_c   1.000
_cell.angle_alpha   90.00
_cell.angle_beta   90.00
_cell.angle_gamma   90.00
#
_symmetry.space_group_name_H-M   'P 1'
#
loop_
_entity.id
_entity.type
_entity.pdbx_description
1 polymer ?
#
loop_
_entity_poly.entity_id
_entity_poly.type
_entity_poly.pdbx_seq_one_letter_code
_entity_poly.pdbx_strand_id
1 'polypeptide(L)' 'MIQNILDFFRNLPAKQCVECKKPIAEQHECYGNKCDHCLGVKDI' A
#
# COMPACT_ATOMS: atom_id res chain seq x y z
N MET A 1 -7.85 -11.19 -19.20
CA MET A 1 -8.20 -9.93 -19.89
C MET A 1 -9.08 -9.12 -18.96
N ILE A 2 -8.70 -7.87 -18.66
CA ILE A 2 -9.50 -6.98 -17.79
C ILE A 2 -10.78 -6.63 -18.57
N GLN A 3 -11.93 -7.08 -18.08
CA GLN A 3 -13.23 -6.88 -18.73
C GLN A 3 -13.77 -5.45 -18.51
N ASN A 4 -13.47 -4.86 -17.35
CA ASN A 4 -13.85 -3.50 -17.00
C ASN A 4 -12.73 -2.84 -16.20
N ILE A 5 -12.16 -1.78 -16.76
CA ILE A 5 -11.03 -1.08 -16.14
C ILE A 5 -11.44 -0.28 -14.89
N LEU A 6 -12.68 0.23 -14.84
CA LEU A 6 -13.20 0.95 -13.68
C LEU A 6 -13.42 0.00 -12.50
N ASP A 7 -13.90 -1.21 -12.76
CA ASP A 7 -14.05 -2.25 -11.74
C ASP A 7 -12.68 -2.66 -11.17
N PHE A 8 -11.66 -2.79 -12.02
CA PHE A 8 -10.30 -3.06 -11.58
C PHE A 8 -9.77 -1.99 -10.61
N PHE A 9 -9.95 -0.71 -10.92
CA PHE A 9 -9.51 0.37 -10.03
C PHE A 9 -10.36 0.49 -8.74
N ARG A 10 -11.67 0.17 -8.80
CA ARG A 10 -12.53 0.14 -7.61
C ARG A 10 -12.17 -1.00 -6.65
N ASN A 11 -11.71 -2.12 -7.21
CA ASN A 11 -11.33 -3.32 -6.47
C ASN A 11 -9.79 -3.46 -6.34
N LEU A 12 -9.05 -2.36 -6.47
CA LEU A 12 -7.59 -2.39 -6.36
C LEU A 12 -7.22 -2.80 -4.92
N PRO A 13 -6.41 -3.85 -4.72
CA PRO A 13 -6.04 -4.28 -3.38
C PRO A 13 -5.20 -3.18 -2.70
N ALA A 14 -5.41 -3.04 -1.38
CA ALA A 14 -4.57 -2.16 -0.57
C ALA A 14 -3.09 -2.57 -0.67
N LYS A 15 -2.20 -1.58 -0.68
CA LYS A 15 -0.76 -1.83 -0.70
C LYS A 15 -0.33 -2.59 0.56
N GLN A 16 0.47 -3.63 0.41
CA GLN A 16 0.95 -4.45 1.52
C GLN A 16 2.45 -4.26 1.75
N CYS A 17 2.86 -4.20 3.02
CA CYS A 17 4.27 -4.16 3.40
C CYS A 17 4.98 -5.44 2.97
N VAL A 18 6.13 -5.31 2.31
CA VAL A 18 6.92 -6.47 1.86
C VAL A 18 7.45 -7.32 3.02
N GLU A 19 7.64 -6.72 4.20
CA GLU A 19 8.19 -7.39 5.39
C GLU A 19 7.10 -8.01 6.28
N CYS A 20 6.13 -7.21 6.74
CA CYS A 20 5.14 -7.67 7.71
C CYS A 20 3.78 -8.04 7.12
N LYS A 21 3.58 -7.85 5.80
CA LYS A 21 2.33 -8.11 5.06
C LYS A 21 1.10 -7.34 5.53
N LYS A 22 1.26 -6.43 6.51
CA LYS A 22 0.20 -5.51 6.93
C LYS A 22 -0.12 -4.50 5.83
N PRO A 23 -1.36 -4.02 5.74
CA PRO A 23 -1.70 -2.92 4.85
C PRO A 23 -0.86 -1.69 5.20
N ILE A 24 -0.29 -1.05 4.19
CA ILE A 24 0.42 0.23 4.32
C ILE A 24 -0.65 1.32 4.30
N ALA A 25 -0.80 2.02 5.43
CA ALA A 25 -1.60 3.24 5.48
C ALA A 25 -0.98 4.29 4.56
N GLU A 26 -1.82 5.01 3.83
CA GLU A 26 -1.47 5.93 2.75
C GLU A 26 -0.24 6.77 3.10
N GLN A 27 0.87 6.49 2.43
CA GLN A 27 2.11 7.24 2.56
C GLN A 27 2.04 8.43 1.61
N HIS A 28 2.48 9.61 2.06
CA HIS A 28 2.66 10.78 1.17
C HIS A 28 3.54 10.44 -0.05
N GLU A 29 4.41 9.42 0.10
CA GLU A 29 5.27 8.87 -0.93
C GLU A 29 4.79 7.47 -1.38
N CYS A 30 4.09 7.40 -2.51
CA CYS A 30 3.56 6.14 -3.07
C CYS A 30 4.63 5.12 -3.51
N TYR A 31 5.93 5.45 -3.45
CA TYR A 31 7.03 4.56 -3.85
C TYR A 31 7.47 3.58 -2.73
N GLY A 32 7.18 3.87 -1.46
CA GLY A 32 7.63 3.05 -0.33
C GLY A 32 6.92 1.69 -0.23
N ASN A 33 7.65 0.58 -0.22
CA ASN A 33 7.10 -0.79 -0.13
C ASN A 33 7.10 -1.38 1.30
N LYS A 34 7.58 -0.61 2.28
CA LYS A 34 7.56 -0.92 3.71
C LYS A 34 6.63 0.06 4.44
N CYS A 35 5.97 -0.38 5.50
CA CYS A 35 5.16 0.51 6.35
C CYS A 35 6.03 1.27 7.37
N ASP A 36 5.50 2.34 7.97
CA ASP A 36 6.22 3.19 8.95
C ASP A 36 6.82 2.40 10.10
N HIS A 37 6.07 1.43 10.62
CA HIS A 37 6.52 0.52 11.66
C HIS A 37 7.79 -0.24 11.27
N CYS A 38 7.86 -0.75 10.03
CA CYS A 38 9.02 -1.47 9.52
C CYS A 38 10.16 -0.53 9.12
N LEU A 39 9.86 0.71 8.77
CA LEU A 39 10.85 1.76 8.51
C LEU A 39 11.39 2.40 9.80
N GLY A 40 10.75 2.15 10.95
CA GLY A 40 11.11 2.77 12.23
C GLY A 40 10.79 4.27 12.29
N VAL A 41 9.94 4.77 11.40
CA VAL A 41 9.45 6.16 11.44
C VAL A 41 8.50 6.25 12.62
N LYS A 42 8.86 7.05 13.62
CA LYS A 42 7.98 7.45 14.72
C LYS A 42 7.44 8.82 14.35
N ASP A 43 6.12 8.97 14.30
CA ASP A 43 5.49 10.30 14.23
C ASP A 43 6.13 11.22 15.28
N ILE A 44 6.74 12.31 14.80
CA ILE A 44 7.33 13.38 15.61
C ILE A 44 6.23 14.37 15.99
#